data_AF-A0ABD2Q9M8-F1
#
_entry.id   AF-A0ABD2Q9M8-F1
#
_cell.length_a   1.000
_cell.length_b   1.000
_cell.length_c   1.000
_cell.angle_alpha   90.00
_cell.angle_beta   90.00
_cell.angle_gamma   90.00
#
_symmetry.space_group_name_H-M   'P 1'
#
loop_
_entity.id
_entity.type
_entity.pdbx_description
1 polymer ?
#
loop_
_entity_poly.entity_id
_entity_poly.type
_entity_poly.pdbx_seq_one_letter_code
_entity_poly.pdbx_strand_id
1 'polypeptide(L)'
;MPFALFGENPIGQRCNAEGTSKIIYLSCFTLFTAGFIVEIIMIQFYQNQYLKEQEFFNTTCYYVNGTWDEYLLTADNRIKCTNKCSKSTSYFPCLQIHIAFINPLTKRRKDSLIYDNFLTYRDQNDTTR
;
A
#
# COMPACT_ATOMS: atom_id res chain seq x y z
N MET A 1 17.08 38.86 -7.77
CA MET A 1 16.88 39.92 -8.78
C MET A 1 15.54 40.59 -8.50
N PRO A 2 15.52 41.76 -7.85
CA PRO A 2 14.28 42.46 -7.57
C PRO A 2 13.88 43.26 -8.81
N PHE A 3 12.64 43.07 -9.27
CA PHE A 3 12.05 43.83 -10.36
C PHE A 3 11.72 45.24 -9.86
N ALA A 4 12.63 46.18 -10.09
CA ALA A 4 12.33 47.59 -10.12
C ALA A 4 11.89 47.95 -11.54
N LEU A 5 10.62 48.32 -11.75
CA LEU A 5 10.20 49.05 -12.94
C LEU A 5 8.90 49.83 -12.66
N PHE A 6 8.96 51.12 -13.02
CA PHE A 6 7.90 52.11 -13.17
C PHE A 6 7.31 52.80 -11.93
N GLY A 7 7.83 54.01 -11.67
CA GLY A 7 7.07 55.24 -11.94
C GLY A 7 6.01 55.61 -10.89
N GLU A 8 6.21 56.78 -10.27
CA GLU A 8 5.30 57.45 -9.35
C GLU A 8 3.94 57.75 -10.00
N ASN A 9 3.08 56.73 -10.10
CA ASN A 9 1.70 56.86 -10.53
C ASN A 9 0.80 56.27 -9.43
N PRO A 10 0.09 57.10 -8.65
CA PRO A 10 -0.64 56.65 -7.46
C PRO A 10 -1.80 55.69 -7.78
N ILE A 11 -2.22 55.63 -9.04
CA ILE A 11 -3.31 54.76 -9.52
C ILE A 11 -2.78 53.33 -9.80
N GLY A 12 -1.60 53.19 -10.39
CA GLY A 12 -0.98 51.88 -10.67
C GLY A 12 -0.53 51.14 -9.40
N GLN A 13 -0.09 51.89 -8.38
CA GLN A 13 0.34 51.33 -7.10
C GLN A 13 -0.81 50.73 -6.29
N ARG A 14 -2.03 51.31 -6.39
CA ARG A 14 -3.25 50.74 -5.79
C ARG A 14 -3.72 49.47 -6.49
N CYS A 15 -3.72 49.46 -7.84
CA CYS A 15 -4.06 48.25 -8.60
C CYS A 15 -3.07 47.10 -8.37
N ASN A 16 -1.78 47.42 -8.16
CA ASN A 16 -0.77 46.42 -7.84
C ASN A 16 -0.96 45.87 -6.41
N ALA A 17 -1.31 46.71 -5.42
CA ALA A 17 -1.60 46.26 -4.05
C ALA A 17 -2.88 45.41 -3.94
N GLU A 18 -3.94 45.76 -4.66
CA GLU A 18 -5.20 44.97 -4.69
C GLU A 18 -5.06 43.69 -5.54
N GLY A 19 -4.30 43.74 -6.64
CA GLY A 19 -4.03 42.58 -7.48
C GLY A 19 -3.09 41.56 -6.83
N THR A 20 -1.98 42.02 -6.24
CA THR A 20 -1.03 41.13 -5.55
C THR A 20 -1.62 40.54 -4.28
N SER A 21 -2.38 41.29 -3.48
CA SER A 21 -3.08 40.74 -2.32
C SER A 21 -4.10 39.67 -2.72
N LYS A 22 -4.81 39.86 -3.83
CA LYS A 22 -5.71 38.84 -4.40
C LYS A 22 -4.96 37.59 -4.82
N ILE A 23 -3.82 37.71 -5.49
CA ILE A 23 -2.99 36.55 -5.91
C ILE A 23 -2.43 35.82 -4.68
N ILE A 24 -1.94 36.54 -3.69
CA ILE A 24 -1.44 35.96 -2.44
C ILE A 24 -2.57 35.21 -1.74
N TYR A 25 -3.75 35.83 -1.60
CA TYR A 25 -4.91 35.19 -1.00
C TYR A 25 -5.33 33.92 -1.76
N LEU A 26 -5.40 33.99 -3.09
CA LEU A 26 -5.78 32.86 -3.92
C LEU A 26 -4.73 31.74 -3.82
N SER A 27 -3.44 32.07 -3.82
CA SER A 27 -2.36 31.11 -3.66
C SER A 27 -2.41 30.43 -2.28
N CYS A 28 -2.61 31.20 -1.21
CA CYS A 28 -2.72 30.67 0.14
C CYS A 28 -3.94 29.77 0.29
N PHE A 29 -5.08 30.18 -0.27
CA PHE A 29 -6.29 29.37 -0.30
C PHE A 29 -6.09 28.07 -1.09
N THR A 30 -5.42 28.13 -2.24
CA THR A 30 -5.13 26.93 -3.05
C THR A 30 -4.15 25.99 -2.35
N LEU A 31 -3.13 26.52 -1.65
CA LEU A 31 -2.19 25.71 -0.88
C LEU A 31 -2.86 25.05 0.31
N PHE A 32 -3.74 25.78 1.01
CA PHE A 32 -4.50 25.24 2.13
C PHE A 32 -5.46 24.13 1.69
N THR A 33 -6.22 24.39 0.62
CA THR A 33 -7.15 23.39 0.06
C THR A 33 -6.42 22.17 -0.50
N ALA A 34 -5.32 22.34 -1.22
CA ALA A 34 -4.49 21.24 -1.68
C ALA A 34 -3.90 20.43 -0.51
N GLY A 35 -3.40 21.10 0.53
CA GLY A 35 -2.91 20.44 1.75
C GLY A 35 -3.98 19.60 2.43
N PHE A 36 -5.18 20.17 2.60
CA PHE A 36 -6.31 19.47 3.19
C PHE A 36 -6.75 18.25 2.38
N ILE A 37 -6.76 18.34 1.05
CA ILE A 37 -7.06 17.20 0.17
C ILE A 37 -6.02 16.09 0.36
N VAL A 38 -4.74 16.43 0.39
CA VAL A 38 -3.65 15.46 0.59
C VAL A 38 -3.75 14.79 1.96
N GLU A 39 -4.05 15.56 3.02
CA GLU A 39 -4.23 15.03 4.36
C GLU A 39 -5.38 14.01 4.42
N ILE A 40 -6.53 14.33 3.82
CA ILE A 40 -7.67 13.39 3.75
C ILE A 40 -7.28 12.11 3.00
N ILE A 41 -6.63 12.22 1.85
CA ILE A 41 -6.20 11.05 1.07
C ILE A 41 -5.23 10.20 1.89
N MET A 42 -4.28 10.82 2.59
CA MET A 42 -3.32 10.12 3.44
C MET A 42 -4.00 9.41 4.61
N ILE A 43 -4.98 10.04 5.26
CA ILE A 43 -5.74 9.39 6.34
C ILE A 43 -6.50 8.16 5.82
N GLN A 44 -7.17 8.29 4.68
CA GLN A 44 -7.90 7.18 4.05
C GLN A 44 -6.97 6.02 3.69
N PHE A 45 -5.80 6.34 3.12
CA PHE A 45 -4.80 5.33 2.78
C PHE A 45 -4.21 4.67 4.02
N TYR A 46 -3.84 5.48 5.02
CA TYR A 46 -3.28 5.01 6.28
C TYR A 46 -4.26 4.09 7.00
N GLN A 47 -5.52 4.49 7.19
CA GLN A 47 -6.51 3.66 7.88
C GLN A 47 -6.70 2.30 7.19
N ASN A 48 -6.84 2.27 5.86
CA ASN A 48 -7.10 1.03 5.15
C ASN A 48 -5.90 0.07 5.13
N GLN A 49 -4.67 0.59 5.02
CA GLN A 49 -3.47 -0.25 5.08
C GLN A 49 -3.15 -0.67 6.52
N TYR A 50 -3.20 0.29 7.45
CA TYR A 50 -2.86 0.06 8.85
C TYR A 50 -3.81 -0.91 9.53
N LEU A 51 -5.12 -0.81 9.30
CA LEU A 51 -6.08 -1.76 9.88
C LEU A 51 -5.86 -3.20 9.38
N LYS A 52 -5.37 -3.37 8.14
CA LYS A 52 -5.03 -4.69 7.60
C LYS A 52 -3.72 -5.23 8.16
N GLU A 53 -2.73 -4.36 8.37
CA GLU A 53 -1.47 -4.75 8.98
C GLU A 53 -1.61 -5.07 10.48
N GLN A 54 -2.52 -4.40 11.19
CA GLN A 54 -2.78 -4.64 12.62
C GLN A 54 -3.37 -6.03 12.91
N GLU A 55 -3.91 -6.74 11.92
CA GLU A 55 -4.35 -8.13 12.10
C GLU A 55 -3.18 -9.09 12.33
N PHE A 56 -1.96 -8.69 11.93
CA PHE A 56 -0.75 -9.49 12.07
C PHE A 56 -0.01 -9.14 13.36
N PHE A 57 0.09 -10.12 14.26
CA PHE A 57 0.85 -10.01 15.50
C PHE A 57 2.14 -10.81 15.40
N ASN A 58 3.23 -10.24 15.92
CA ASN A 58 4.47 -10.98 16.10
C ASN A 58 4.23 -12.14 17.08
N THR A 59 4.41 -13.37 16.62
CA THR A 59 4.26 -14.58 17.41
C THR A 59 5.28 -15.63 16.98
N THR A 60 5.58 -16.56 17.88
CA THR A 60 6.46 -17.68 17.56
C THR A 60 5.67 -18.77 16.85
N CYS A 61 6.10 -19.12 15.65
CA CYS A 61 5.52 -20.19 14.85
C CYS A 61 6.32 -21.48 15.00
N TYR A 62 5.63 -22.61 15.09
CA TYR A 62 6.20 -23.94 15.15
C TYR A 62 5.84 -24.69 13.86
N TYR A 63 6.83 -25.28 13.22
CA TYR A 63 6.61 -26.12 12.05
C TYR A 63 5.81 -27.38 12.42
N VAL A 64 4.78 -27.69 11.65
CA VAL A 64 3.95 -28.90 11.84
C VAL A 64 4.28 -29.92 10.76
N ASN A 65 4.04 -29.58 9.50
CA ASN A 65 4.40 -30.38 8.34
C ASN A 65 4.49 -29.51 7.08
N GLY A 66 5.06 -30.08 6.03
CA GLY A 66 5.11 -29.50 4.70
C GLY A 66 4.49 -30.50 3.74
N THR A 67 3.43 -30.09 3.07
CA THR A 67 2.77 -30.89 2.05
C THR A 67 3.13 -30.30 0.69
N TRP A 68 3.74 -31.14 -0.15
CA TRP A 68 3.72 -30.87 -1.57
C TRP A 68 2.30 -31.14 -2.01
N ASP A 69 1.65 -30.13 -2.59
CA ASP A 69 0.27 -30.28 -3.03
C ASP A 69 0.26 -31.07 -4.35
N GLU A 70 0.51 -32.38 -4.22
CA GLU A 70 0.56 -33.32 -5.34
C GLU A 70 -0.85 -33.79 -5.72
N TYR A 71 -1.83 -33.64 -4.82
CA TYR A 71 -3.22 -34.07 -5.02
C TYR A 71 -4.11 -32.96 -5.64
N LEU A 72 -3.78 -31.68 -5.47
CA LEU A 72 -4.42 -30.56 -6.18
C LEU A 72 -3.69 -30.22 -7.49
N LEU A 73 -3.21 -31.26 -8.19
CA LEU A 73 -2.56 -31.16 -9.50
C LEU A 73 -3.53 -30.82 -10.65
N THR A 74 -4.67 -30.21 -10.35
CA THR A 74 -5.48 -29.51 -11.35
C THR A 74 -4.65 -28.33 -11.87
N ALA A 75 -4.86 -27.91 -13.12
CA ALA A 75 -4.03 -26.90 -13.81
C ALA A 75 -3.87 -25.54 -13.07
N ASP A 76 -4.62 -25.33 -11.98
CA ASP A 76 -4.74 -24.10 -11.20
C ASP A 76 -3.64 -23.90 -10.15
N ASN A 77 -3.03 -24.98 -9.60
CA ASN A 77 -2.07 -24.88 -8.48
C ASN A 77 -0.59 -25.01 -8.89
N ARG A 78 -0.28 -25.08 -10.20
CA ARG A 78 1.10 -25.02 -10.68
C ARG A 78 1.51 -23.57 -10.89
N ILE A 79 2.53 -23.12 -10.17
CA ILE A 79 3.00 -21.75 -10.30
C ILE A 79 3.74 -21.63 -11.64
N LYS A 80 3.19 -20.81 -12.52
CA LYS A 80 3.78 -20.48 -13.82
C LYS A 80 4.90 -19.46 -13.60
N CYS A 81 6.15 -19.90 -13.77
CA CYS A 81 7.32 -19.05 -13.67
C CYS A 81 7.90 -18.76 -15.05
N THR A 82 8.24 -17.50 -15.33
CA THR A 82 8.92 -17.11 -16.57
C THR A 82 10.40 -16.90 -16.30
N ASN A 83 11.25 -17.58 -17.06
CA ASN A 83 12.70 -17.36 -17.00
C ASN A 83 13.04 -16.03 -17.70
N LYS A 84 13.71 -15.12 -16.98
CA LYS A 84 14.11 -13.81 -17.52
C LYS A 84 15.14 -13.91 -18.64
N CYS A 85 15.98 -14.95 -18.67
CA CYS A 85 17.06 -15.11 -19.63
C CYS A 85 16.59 -15.74 -20.95
N SER A 86 15.72 -16.76 -20.90
CA SER A 86 15.28 -17.51 -22.09
C SER A 86 13.85 -17.18 -22.54
N LYS A 87 13.11 -16.36 -21.77
CA LYS A 87 11.68 -16.07 -21.98
C LYS A 87 10.80 -17.33 -22.06
N SER A 88 11.32 -18.48 -21.62
CA SER A 88 10.58 -19.73 -21.55
C SER A 88 9.73 -19.77 -20.28
N THR A 89 8.58 -20.44 -20.38
CA THR A 89 7.71 -20.68 -19.23
C THR A 89 8.01 -22.06 -18.65
N SER A 90 8.13 -22.14 -17.33
CA SER A 90 8.23 -23.39 -16.58
C SER A 90 7.14 -23.43 -15.51
N TYR A 91 6.73 -24.62 -15.12
CA TYR A 91 5.73 -24.84 -14.09
C TYR A 91 6.37 -25.54 -12.90
N PHE A 92 6.12 -25.04 -11.70
CA PHE A 92 6.66 -25.61 -10.46
C PHE A 92 5.53 -26.08 -9.54
N PRO A 93 5.73 -27.19 -8.82
CA PRO A 93 4.79 -27.62 -7.79
C PRO A 93 4.79 -26.61 -6.63
N CYS A 94 3.62 -26.41 -6.02
CA CYS A 94 3.47 -25.54 -4.85
C CYS A 94 3.78 -26.35 -3.56
N LEU A 95 4.62 -25.78 -2.69
CA LEU A 95 4.88 -26.30 -1.34
C LEU A 95 4.01 -25.53 -0.34
N GLN A 96 3.14 -26.23 0.38
CA GLN A 96 2.38 -25.66 1.47
C GLN A 96 3.03 -26.04 2.80
N ILE A 97 3.39 -25.03 3.59
CA ILE A 97 3.98 -25.22 4.91
C ILE A 97 2.91 -24.94 5.96
N HIS A 98 2.56 -25.96 6.75
CA HIS A 98 1.67 -25.78 7.88
C HIS A 98 2.45 -25.47 9.14
N ILE A 99 1.97 -24.47 9.87
CA ILE A 99 2.51 -24.01 11.13
C ILE A 99 1.44 -24.04 12.22
N ALA A 100 1.90 -24.19 13.46
CA ALA A 100 1.11 -23.95 14.65
C ALA A 100 1.66 -22.72 15.35
N PHE A 101 0.79 -21.84 15.82
CA PHE A 101 1.19 -20.69 16.62
C PHE A 101 0.21 -20.48 17.78
N ILE A 102 0.68 -19.77 18.81
CA ILE A 102 -0.17 -19.34 19.90
C ILE A 102 -0.74 -17.98 19.52
N ASN A 103 -2.05 -17.90 19.38
CA ASN A 103 -2.71 -16.63 19.11
C ASN A 103 -2.61 -15.75 20.37
N PRO A 104 -2.01 -14.55 20.29
CA PRO A 104 -1.79 -13.70 21.46
C PRO A 104 -3.09 -13.18 22.08
N LEU A 105 -4.16 -13.03 21.28
CA LEU A 105 -5.46 -12.54 21.74
C LEU A 105 -6.24 -13.62 22.50
N THR A 106 -6.28 -14.85 21.96
CA THR A 106 -7.08 -15.94 22.53
C THR A 106 -6.29 -16.87 23.43
N LYS A 107 -4.96 -16.76 23.45
CA LYS A 107 -4.00 -17.66 24.13
C LYS A 107 -4.18 -19.14 23.77
N ARG A 108 -4.78 -19.43 22.61
CA ARG A 108 -5.00 -20.80 22.11
C ARG A 108 -4.05 -21.10 20.97
N ARG A 109 -3.68 -22.38 20.86
CA ARG A 109 -2.97 -22.91 19.69
C ARG A 109 -3.90 -22.84 18.48
N LYS A 110 -3.39 -22.31 17.37
CA LYS A 110 -4.05 -22.26 16.07
C LYS A 110 -3.10 -22.80 15.02
N ASP A 111 -3.61 -23.65 14.14
CA ASP A 111 -2.87 -24.16 12.99
C ASP A 111 -3.21 -23.32 11.75
N SER A 112 -2.22 -23.04 10.90
CA SER A 112 -2.36 -22.19 9.71
C SER A 112 -1.28 -22.49 8.68
N LEU A 113 -1.37 -21.85 7.51
CA LEU A 113 -0.39 -21.94 6.43
C LEU A 113 0.60 -20.78 6.53
N ILE A 114 1.84 -21.02 6.13
CA ILE A 114 2.86 -19.98 5.96
C ILE A 114 2.76 -19.38 4.55
N TYR A 115 2.98 -18.08 4.47
CA TYR A 115 3.04 -17.32 3.23
C TYR A 115 4.33 -16.48 3.22
N ASP A 116 5.00 -16.41 2.07
CA ASP A 116 6.25 -15.64 1.94
C ASP A 116 6.00 -14.13 2.05
N ASN A 117 4.83 -13.66 1.59
CA ASN A 117 4.45 -12.25 1.68
C ASN A 117 2.93 -12.05 1.74
N PHE A 118 2.53 -10.81 2.06
CA PHE A 118 1.12 -10.43 2.14
C PHE A 118 0.35 -10.61 0.82
N LEU A 119 1.02 -10.44 -0.33
CA LEU A 119 0.38 -10.60 -1.64
C LEU A 119 -0.07 -12.06 -1.84
N THR A 120 0.78 -13.02 -1.50
CA THR A 120 0.47 -14.46 -1.57
C THR A 120 -0.62 -14.88 -0.59
N TYR A 121 -0.66 -14.26 0.60
CA TYR A 121 -1.77 -14.46 1.55
C TYR A 121 -3.11 -13.97 0.99
N ARG A 122 -3.12 -12.76 0.40
CA ARG A 122 -4.34 -12.16 -0.15
C ARG A 122 -4.89 -12.95 -1.33
N ASP A 123 -4.01 -13.33 -2.26
CA ASP A 123 -4.40 -14.06 -3.48
C ASP A 123 -5.11 -15.36 -3.11
N GLN A 124 -4.60 -16.10 -2.12
CA GLN A 124 -5.23 -17.32 -1.64
C GLN A 124 -6.60 -17.07 -0.98
N ASN A 125 -6.73 -15.99 -0.20
CA ASN A 125 -7.95 -15.67 0.53
C ASN A 125 -9.09 -15.25 -0.42
N ASP A 126 -8.76 -14.56 -1.52
CA ASP A 126 -9.71 -14.20 -2.58
C ASP A 126 -10.21 -15.44 -3.35
N THR A 127 -9.35 -16.44 -3.58
CA THR A 127 -9.74 -17.70 -4.25
C THR A 127 -10.66 -18.59 -3.39
N THR A 128 -10.64 -18.42 -2.07
CA THR A 128 -11.48 -19.19 -1.13
C THR A 128 -12.85 -18.58 -0.83
N ARG A 129 -13.24 -17.48 -1.50
CA ARG A 129 -14.52 -16.78 -1.29
C ARG A 129 -15.47 -16.93 -2.47
#